data_AF-A0A8T9T0C1-F1
#
_entry.id   AF-A0A8T9T0C1-F1
#
_cell.length_a   1.000
_cell.length_b   1.000
_cell.length_c   1.000
_cell.angle_alpha   90.00
_cell.angle_beta   90.00
_cell.angle_gamma   90.00
#
_symmetry.space_group_name_H-M   'P 1'
#
loop_
_entity.id
_entity.type
_entity.pdbx_description
1 polymer ?
#
loop_
_entity_poly.entity_id
_entity_poly.type
_entity_poly.pdbx_seq_one_letter_code
_entity_poly.pdbx_strand_id
1 'polypeptide(L)'
;MSIYSHLFARAQQEQRMVGVRSNTGEPGRFAVGFVQSYSEEALLLRVINRDGMQTGLQSFNLSDVFQVDFNDQYIRNVEFKANNLDRVYASVKTPSFLTVEELSTPYLLEMAREHEQLIYLTTYVATNFYGYVRQLTEREVLMECYTESGTADGLAAFRVDDVRHVVWSDEDTRVIELHLKLQAGK
;
A
#
# COMPACT_ATOMS: atom_id res chain seq x y z
N MET A 1 29.41 -19.06 -6.16
CA MET A 1 28.31 -18.32 -5.50
C MET A 1 27.61 -17.48 -6.56
N SER A 2 26.33 -17.74 -6.83
CA SER A 2 25.57 -17.04 -7.89
C SER A 2 25.13 -15.63 -7.45
N ILE A 3 24.72 -14.79 -8.39
CA ILE A 3 24.14 -13.46 -8.08
C ILE A 3 22.88 -13.61 -7.22
N TYR A 4 22.05 -14.63 -7.48
CA TYR A 4 20.87 -14.93 -6.66
C TYR A 4 21.25 -15.28 -5.22
N SER A 5 22.26 -16.12 -5.00
CA SER A 5 22.73 -16.46 -3.64
C SER A 5 23.19 -15.21 -2.87
N HIS A 6 23.84 -14.25 -3.53
CA HIS A 6 24.21 -12.97 -2.88
C HIS A 6 22.98 -12.16 -2.46
N LEU A 7 21.95 -12.08 -3.32
CA LEU A 7 20.70 -11.39 -2.97
C LEU A 7 19.97 -12.08 -1.81
N PHE A 8 19.94 -13.42 -1.78
CA PHE A 8 19.33 -14.17 -0.69
C PHE A 8 20.10 -14.00 0.62
N ALA A 9 21.43 -14.05 0.59
CA ALA A 9 22.27 -13.78 1.75
C ALA A 9 22.00 -12.38 2.32
N ARG A 10 21.96 -11.38 1.42
CA ARG A 10 21.67 -10.00 1.79
C ARG A 10 20.27 -9.85 2.39
N ALA A 11 19.25 -10.45 1.78
CA ALA A 11 17.89 -10.41 2.28
C ALA A 11 17.77 -11.03 3.69
N GLN A 12 18.47 -12.12 3.96
CA GLN A 12 18.53 -12.70 5.30
C GLN A 12 19.25 -11.78 6.30
N GLN A 13 20.38 -11.21 5.92
CA GLN A 13 21.14 -10.31 6.78
C GLN A 13 20.35 -9.06 7.14
N GLU A 14 19.66 -8.46 6.18
CA GLU A 14 18.89 -7.23 6.36
C GLU A 14 17.45 -7.49 6.87
N GLN A 15 17.04 -8.75 7.03
CA GLN A 15 15.67 -9.16 7.36
C GLN A 15 14.63 -8.54 6.39
N ARG A 16 14.93 -8.60 5.09
CA ARG A 16 14.12 -8.01 4.02
C ARG A 16 13.45 -9.09 3.17
N MET A 17 12.33 -8.74 2.56
CA MET A 17 11.64 -9.61 1.61
C MET A 17 12.31 -9.61 0.22
N VAL A 18 12.10 -10.69 -0.53
CA VAL A 18 12.44 -10.83 -1.97
C VAL A 18 11.18 -11.14 -2.78
N GLY A 19 11.13 -10.68 -4.02
CA GLY A 19 10.19 -11.12 -5.03
C GLY A 19 10.82 -12.19 -5.92
N VAL A 20 10.14 -13.32 -6.17
CA VAL A 20 10.67 -14.45 -6.94
C VAL A 20 9.73 -14.80 -8.07
N ARG A 21 10.24 -14.81 -9.31
CA ARG A 21 9.53 -15.30 -10.50
C ARG A 21 10.17 -16.59 -11.00
N SER A 22 9.36 -17.64 -11.13
CA SER A 22 9.80 -18.96 -11.60
C SER A 22 8.92 -19.58 -12.68
N ASN A 23 7.83 -18.92 -13.09
CA ASN A 23 6.96 -19.43 -14.15
C ASN A 23 7.00 -18.50 -15.36
N THR A 24 7.74 -18.88 -16.41
CA THR A 24 7.86 -18.11 -17.65
C THR A 24 6.56 -18.06 -18.45
N GLY A 25 5.62 -18.99 -18.21
CA GLY A 25 4.27 -18.95 -18.79
C GLY A 25 3.35 -17.90 -18.16
N GLU A 26 3.69 -17.42 -16.95
CA GLU A 26 2.96 -16.37 -16.22
C GLU A 26 3.94 -15.31 -15.67
N PRO A 27 4.63 -14.53 -16.52
CA PRO A 27 5.74 -13.68 -16.09
C PRO A 27 5.33 -12.56 -15.13
N GLY A 28 4.04 -12.20 -15.10
CA GLY A 28 3.49 -11.24 -14.15
C GLY A 28 3.29 -11.82 -12.74
N ARG A 29 3.33 -13.15 -12.57
CA ARG A 29 3.11 -13.80 -11.28
C ARG A 29 4.44 -14.04 -10.56
N PHE A 30 4.49 -13.59 -9.31
CA PHE A 30 5.65 -13.75 -8.45
C PHE A 30 5.21 -14.01 -7.01
N ALA A 31 6.09 -14.65 -6.24
CA ALA A 31 5.93 -14.76 -4.80
C ALA A 31 6.76 -13.69 -4.11
N VAL A 32 6.24 -13.11 -3.03
CA VAL A 32 7.00 -12.22 -2.15
C VAL A 32 7.14 -12.87 -0.79
N GLY A 33 8.31 -12.75 -0.17
CA GLY A 33 8.49 -13.31 1.16
C GLY A 33 9.90 -13.24 1.72
N PHE A 34 10.06 -13.81 2.91
CA PHE A 34 11.35 -13.89 3.61
C PHE A 34 12.09 -15.18 3.28
N VAL A 35 13.35 -15.06 2.88
CA VAL A 35 14.24 -16.21 2.63
C VAL A 35 14.46 -16.99 3.93
N GLN A 36 13.97 -18.23 3.99
CA GLN A 36 14.19 -19.12 5.13
C GLN A 36 15.53 -19.86 5.00
N SER A 37 15.80 -20.40 3.81
CA SER A 37 17.04 -21.07 3.47
C SER A 37 17.22 -21.11 1.95
N TYR A 38 18.45 -21.30 1.49
CA TYR A 38 18.77 -21.49 0.08
C TYR A 38 20.02 -22.37 -0.09
N SER A 39 20.13 -23.02 -1.24
CA SER A 39 21.30 -23.77 -1.71
C SER A 39 21.63 -23.35 -3.15
N GLU A 40 22.48 -24.12 -3.83
CA GLU A 40 22.72 -23.91 -5.27
C GLU A 40 21.53 -24.37 -6.14
N GLU A 41 20.67 -25.24 -5.61
CA GLU A 41 19.56 -25.84 -6.37
C GLU A 41 18.19 -25.28 -5.98
N ALA A 42 18.02 -24.89 -4.70
CA ALA A 42 16.71 -24.56 -4.17
C ALA A 42 16.69 -23.31 -3.30
N LEU A 43 15.55 -22.64 -3.30
CA LEU A 43 15.18 -21.57 -2.37
C LEU A 43 13.94 -21.98 -1.60
N LEU A 44 13.94 -21.75 -0.29
CA LEU A 44 12.75 -21.85 0.57
C LEU A 44 12.32 -20.45 1.02
N LEU A 45 11.10 -20.07 0.66
CA LEU A 45 10.53 -18.76 0.93
C LEU A 45 9.33 -18.89 1.87
N ARG A 46 9.29 -18.03 2.91
CA ARG A 46 8.07 -17.79 3.70
C ARG A 46 7.27 -16.72 3.00
N VAL A 47 6.19 -17.14 2.34
CA VAL A 47 5.40 -16.30 1.43
C VAL A 47 4.47 -15.38 2.21
N ILE A 48 4.44 -14.12 1.78
CA ILE A 48 3.61 -13.04 2.28
C ILE A 48 2.73 -12.55 1.12
N ASN A 49 1.43 -12.40 1.33
CA ASN A 49 0.54 -11.84 0.32
C ASN A 49 0.64 -10.30 0.27
N ARG A 50 -0.08 -9.69 -0.67
CA ARG A 50 -0.10 -8.22 -0.86
C ARG A 50 -0.62 -7.44 0.36
N ASP A 51 -1.36 -8.11 1.23
CA ASP A 51 -1.98 -7.59 2.45
C ASP A 51 -0.98 -7.68 3.64
N GLY A 52 0.23 -8.18 3.42
CA GLY A 52 1.25 -8.37 4.46
C GLY A 52 1.06 -9.63 5.31
N MET A 53 0.08 -10.48 4.99
CA MET A 53 -0.23 -11.70 5.74
C MET A 53 0.62 -12.88 5.26
N GLN A 54 1.13 -13.67 6.21
CA GLN A 54 1.82 -14.92 5.89
C GLN A 54 0.82 -15.96 5.35
N THR A 55 1.09 -16.47 4.15
CA THR A 55 0.21 -17.45 3.48
C THR A 55 0.79 -18.87 3.46
N GLY A 56 2.11 -19.03 3.55
CA GLY A 56 2.71 -20.36 3.57
C GLY A 56 4.22 -20.40 3.41
N LEU A 57 4.73 -21.60 3.16
CA LEU A 57 6.11 -21.88 2.76
C LEU A 57 6.09 -22.40 1.32
N GLN A 58 6.94 -21.85 0.47
CA GLN A 58 7.06 -22.25 -0.93
C GLN A 58 8.52 -22.51 -1.28
N SER A 59 8.79 -23.65 -1.90
CA SER A 59 10.10 -23.96 -2.47
C SER A 59 10.15 -23.59 -3.95
N PHE A 60 11.33 -23.19 -4.40
CA PHE A 60 11.64 -22.87 -5.80
C PHE A 60 12.87 -23.65 -6.22
N ASN A 61 12.83 -24.29 -7.38
CA ASN A 61 14.03 -24.75 -8.05
C ASN A 61 14.71 -23.51 -8.69
N LEU A 62 15.97 -23.26 -8.35
CA LEU A 62 16.69 -22.08 -8.84
C LEU A 62 16.93 -22.11 -10.34
N SER A 63 16.88 -23.29 -10.98
CA SER A 63 16.94 -23.39 -12.44
C SER A 63 15.68 -22.83 -13.13
N ASP A 64 14.54 -22.77 -12.43
CA ASP A 64 13.30 -22.19 -12.94
C ASP A 64 13.20 -20.69 -12.64
N VAL A 65 14.00 -20.17 -11.71
CA VAL A 65 13.99 -18.76 -11.30
C VAL A 65 14.66 -17.89 -12.36
N PHE A 66 13.85 -17.08 -13.04
CA PHE A 66 14.35 -16.16 -14.08
C PHE A 66 14.49 -14.71 -13.60
N GLN A 67 13.90 -14.35 -12.44
CA GLN A 67 14.05 -13.02 -11.87
C GLN A 67 13.86 -13.03 -10.35
N VAL A 68 14.72 -12.27 -9.67
CA VAL A 68 14.62 -11.96 -8.24
C VAL A 68 14.59 -10.44 -8.08
N ASP A 69 13.54 -9.92 -7.47
CA ASP A 69 13.43 -8.51 -7.11
C ASP A 69 13.81 -8.32 -5.64
N PHE A 70 14.52 -7.24 -5.35
CA PHE A 70 14.94 -6.89 -4.00
C PHE A 70 14.70 -5.41 -3.74
N ASN A 71 13.98 -5.11 -2.67
CA ASN A 71 13.75 -3.74 -2.20
C ASN A 71 13.22 -2.82 -3.32
N ASP A 72 12.24 -3.27 -4.10
CA ASP A 72 11.44 -2.36 -4.93
C ASP A 72 10.32 -1.70 -4.10
N GLN A 73 9.53 -0.83 -4.72
CA GLN A 73 8.44 -0.12 -4.06
C GLN A 73 7.32 -1.07 -3.58
N TYR A 74 6.97 -2.07 -4.39
CA TYR A 74 5.93 -3.04 -4.05
C TYR A 74 6.34 -3.90 -2.85
N ILE A 75 7.54 -4.47 -2.89
CA ILE A 75 8.11 -5.29 -1.81
C ILE A 75 8.20 -4.46 -0.52
N ARG A 76 8.64 -3.21 -0.60
CA ARG A 76 8.65 -2.30 0.57
C ARG A 76 7.26 -2.09 1.15
N ASN A 77 6.25 -1.89 0.31
CA ASN A 77 4.87 -1.70 0.78
C ASN A 77 4.34 -2.98 1.46
N VAL A 78 4.55 -4.15 0.86
CA VAL A 78 4.14 -5.43 1.46
C VAL A 78 4.86 -5.68 2.78
N GLU A 79 6.17 -5.43 2.83
CA GLU A 79 6.97 -5.56 4.05
C GLU A 79 6.51 -4.60 5.15
N PHE A 80 6.15 -3.37 4.77
CA PHE A 80 5.58 -2.40 5.68
C PHE A 80 4.24 -2.87 6.27
N LYS A 81 3.32 -3.38 5.42
CA LYS A 81 2.04 -3.96 5.88
C LYS A 81 2.29 -5.13 6.84
N ALA A 82 3.17 -6.06 6.48
CA ALA A 82 3.50 -7.22 7.30
C ALA A 82 4.04 -6.86 8.70
N ASN A 83 4.84 -5.79 8.78
CA ASN A 83 5.41 -5.31 10.04
C ASN A 83 4.42 -4.46 10.87
N ASN A 84 3.25 -4.12 10.33
CA ASN A 84 2.29 -3.20 10.94
C ASN A 84 0.84 -3.72 10.87
N LEU A 85 0.63 -5.04 10.77
CA LEU A 85 -0.70 -5.64 10.59
C LEU A 85 -1.72 -5.13 11.61
N ASP A 86 -1.37 -5.08 12.91
CA ASP A 86 -2.26 -4.62 13.97
C ASP A 86 -2.71 -3.16 13.80
N ARG A 87 -1.89 -2.34 13.14
CA ARG A 87 -2.16 -0.91 12.91
C ARG A 87 -2.95 -0.70 11.63
N VAL A 88 -2.60 -1.42 10.57
CA VAL A 88 -3.25 -1.34 9.26
C VAL A 88 -4.65 -1.96 9.33
N TYR A 89 -4.80 -3.09 10.01
CA TYR A 89 -6.07 -3.83 10.13
C TYR A 89 -6.77 -3.62 11.47
N ALA A 90 -6.38 -2.59 12.24
CA ALA A 90 -7.14 -2.16 13.41
C ALA A 90 -8.61 -1.92 13.03
N SER A 91 -9.53 -2.22 13.95
CA SER A 91 -10.96 -2.04 13.74
C SER A 91 -11.28 -0.65 13.21
N VAL A 92 -11.96 -0.58 12.05
CA VAL A 92 -12.43 0.68 11.48
C VAL A 92 -13.45 1.27 12.43
N LYS A 93 -13.17 2.43 13.00
CA LYS A 93 -14.15 3.19 13.76
C LYS A 93 -15.00 3.96 12.77
N THR A 94 -16.28 3.62 12.66
CA THR A 94 -17.24 4.47 11.96
C THR A 94 -17.38 5.79 12.73
N PRO A 95 -17.03 6.94 12.12
CA PRO A 95 -17.23 8.21 12.79
C PRO A 95 -18.70 8.46 13.08
N SER A 96 -18.99 9.07 14.24
CA SER A 96 -20.37 9.31 14.68
C SER A 96 -21.14 10.26 13.76
N PHE A 97 -20.47 11.16 13.04
CA PHE A 97 -21.13 12.03 12.07
C PHE A 97 -21.59 11.28 10.81
N LEU A 98 -21.14 10.04 10.57
CA LEU A 98 -21.66 9.22 9.46
C LEU A 98 -23.04 8.62 9.75
N THR A 99 -23.61 8.85 10.93
CA THR A 99 -24.96 8.39 11.28
C THR A 99 -26.03 9.46 11.16
N VAL A 100 -25.70 10.62 10.54
CA VAL A 100 -26.68 11.68 10.25
C VAL A 100 -27.65 11.25 9.14
N GLU A 101 -28.87 11.78 9.17
CA GLU A 101 -29.95 11.39 8.25
C GLU A 101 -29.68 11.78 6.79
N GLU A 102 -28.86 12.81 6.54
CA GLU A 102 -28.52 13.29 5.19
C GLU A 102 -27.00 13.34 4.98
N LEU A 103 -26.45 12.29 4.36
CA LEU A 103 -25.06 12.26 3.91
C LEU A 103 -24.96 12.84 2.49
N SER A 104 -24.17 13.90 2.34
CA SER A 104 -23.85 14.50 1.04
C SER A 104 -22.34 14.54 0.80
N THR A 105 -21.93 14.57 -0.47
CA THR A 105 -20.52 14.67 -0.85
C THR A 105 -19.84 15.93 -0.29
N PRO A 106 -20.41 17.15 -0.40
CA PRO A 106 -19.83 18.34 0.24
C PRO A 106 -19.64 18.16 1.75
N TYR A 107 -20.62 17.55 2.43
CA TYR A 107 -20.53 17.29 3.86
C TYR A 107 -19.39 16.33 4.20
N LEU A 108 -19.23 15.23 3.46
CA LEU A 108 -18.14 14.28 3.67
C LEU A 108 -16.75 14.92 3.46
N LEU A 109 -16.61 15.76 2.43
CA LEU A 109 -15.36 16.48 2.16
C LEU A 109 -15.06 17.50 3.26
N GLU A 110 -16.07 18.19 3.77
CA GLU A 110 -15.91 19.12 4.88
C GLU A 110 -15.51 18.39 6.17
N MET A 111 -16.17 17.29 6.50
CA MET A 111 -15.77 16.45 7.65
C MET A 111 -14.35 15.92 7.49
N ALA A 112 -13.96 15.48 6.29
CA ALA A 112 -12.59 15.02 6.05
C ALA A 112 -11.56 16.14 6.26
N ARG A 113 -11.90 17.37 5.87
CA ARG A 113 -11.08 18.57 6.11
C ARG A 113 -10.96 18.88 7.60
N GLU A 114 -12.08 18.95 8.32
CA GLU A 114 -12.11 19.28 9.75
C GLU A 114 -11.37 18.26 10.62
N HIS A 115 -11.47 16.98 10.26
CA HIS A 115 -10.85 15.88 11.01
C HIS A 115 -9.41 15.57 10.56
N GLU A 116 -8.86 16.31 9.58
CA GLU A 116 -7.59 15.99 8.92
C GLU A 116 -7.52 14.50 8.52
N GLN A 117 -8.61 13.96 7.97
CA GLN A 117 -8.71 12.56 7.57
C GLN A 117 -8.10 12.38 6.18
N LEU A 118 -7.21 11.39 6.04
CA LEU A 118 -6.77 10.96 4.72
C LEU A 118 -7.88 10.12 4.10
N ILE A 119 -8.39 10.56 2.96
CA ILE A 119 -9.46 9.89 2.23
C ILE A 119 -8.98 9.41 0.87
N TYR A 120 -9.69 8.42 0.32
CA TYR A 120 -9.57 8.06 -1.09
C TYR A 120 -10.81 8.52 -1.84
N LEU A 121 -10.59 9.23 -2.94
CA LEU A 121 -11.62 9.80 -3.80
C LEU A 121 -11.57 9.16 -5.18
N THR A 122 -12.73 8.78 -5.70
CA THR A 122 -12.88 8.44 -7.11
C THR A 122 -13.69 9.51 -7.81
N THR A 123 -13.31 9.85 -9.04
CA THR A 123 -14.01 10.85 -9.85
C THR A 123 -14.65 10.23 -11.09
N TYR A 124 -15.59 10.94 -11.70
CA TYR A 124 -16.18 10.55 -12.98
C TYR A 124 -15.21 10.67 -14.17
N VAL A 125 -14.16 11.48 -14.05
CA VAL A 125 -13.20 11.79 -15.12
C VAL A 125 -11.94 10.92 -15.08
N ALA A 126 -12.02 9.76 -14.43
CA ALA A 126 -11.01 8.69 -14.38
C ALA A 126 -9.74 8.94 -13.55
N THR A 127 -9.66 10.03 -12.79
CA THR A 127 -8.57 10.22 -11.81
C THR A 127 -9.08 9.90 -10.41
N ASN A 128 -8.34 9.07 -9.69
CA ASN A 128 -8.59 8.80 -8.27
C ASN A 128 -7.47 9.41 -7.46
N PHE A 129 -7.75 9.73 -6.21
CA PHE A 129 -6.81 10.45 -5.38
C PHE A 129 -6.82 9.93 -3.95
N TYR A 130 -5.64 9.70 -3.38
CA TYR A 130 -5.45 9.57 -1.94
C TYR A 130 -4.97 10.92 -1.41
N GLY A 131 -5.61 11.46 -0.36
CA GLY A 131 -5.15 12.75 0.15
C GLY A 131 -5.95 13.39 1.27
N TYR A 132 -5.47 14.56 1.67
CA TYR A 132 -6.11 15.44 2.64
C TYR A 132 -6.79 16.61 1.93
N VAL A 133 -8.06 16.87 2.27
CA VAL A 133 -8.74 18.08 1.82
C VAL A 133 -8.09 19.29 2.49
N ARG A 134 -7.55 20.22 1.69
CA ARG A 134 -6.89 21.43 2.18
C ARG A 134 -7.81 22.64 2.11
N GLN A 135 -8.62 22.75 1.06
CA GLN A 135 -9.65 23.78 0.92
C GLN A 135 -10.90 23.20 0.26
N LEU A 136 -12.06 23.72 0.65
CA LEU A 136 -13.35 23.36 0.09
C LEU A 136 -14.17 24.64 -0.12
N THR A 137 -14.78 24.77 -1.29
CA THR A 137 -15.78 25.78 -1.62
C THR A 137 -17.07 25.09 -2.03
N GLU A 138 -18.11 25.85 -2.37
CA GLU A 138 -19.35 25.28 -2.89
C GLU A 138 -19.17 24.46 -4.19
N ARG A 139 -18.11 24.72 -4.96
CA ARG A 139 -17.93 24.13 -6.30
C ARG A 139 -16.65 23.34 -6.47
N GLU A 140 -15.62 23.66 -5.70
CA GLU A 140 -14.26 23.18 -5.92
C GLU A 140 -13.65 22.69 -4.61
N VAL A 141 -12.83 21.66 -4.73
CA VAL A 141 -12.01 21.12 -3.64
C VAL A 141 -10.53 21.17 -4.06
N LEU A 142 -9.68 21.58 -3.12
CA LEU A 142 -8.23 21.49 -3.23
C LEU A 142 -7.74 20.38 -2.31
N MET A 143 -7.02 19.42 -2.86
CA MET A 143 -6.52 18.27 -2.13
C MET A 143 -5.00 18.15 -2.23
N GLU A 144 -4.34 17.87 -1.10
CA GLU A 144 -2.96 17.43 -1.09
C GLU A 144 -2.91 15.92 -1.30
N CYS A 145 -2.24 15.50 -2.36
CA CYS A 145 -2.30 14.14 -2.88
C CYS A 145 -1.07 13.32 -2.53
N TYR A 146 -1.27 12.00 -2.42
CA TYR A 146 -0.22 11.02 -2.16
C TYR A 146 -0.38 9.81 -3.09
N THR A 147 0.74 9.18 -3.41
CA THR A 147 0.74 7.89 -4.10
C THR A 147 0.27 6.76 -3.17
N GLU A 148 -0.05 5.59 -3.74
CA GLU A 148 -0.39 4.37 -2.97
C GLU A 148 0.73 3.92 -2.01
N SER A 149 1.98 4.36 -2.22
CA SER A 149 3.09 4.12 -1.29
C SER A 149 3.30 5.26 -0.28
N GLY A 150 2.36 6.18 -0.18
CA GLY A 150 2.42 7.32 0.74
C GLY A 150 3.51 8.34 0.44
N THR A 151 3.92 8.47 -0.82
CA THR A 151 4.82 9.55 -1.26
C THR A 151 3.99 10.76 -1.67
N ALA A 152 4.43 11.97 -1.31
CA ALA A 152 3.73 13.19 -1.72
C ALA A 152 3.67 13.31 -3.25
N ASP A 153 2.48 13.61 -3.77
CA ASP A 153 2.17 13.70 -5.20
C ASP A 153 1.56 15.07 -5.57
N GLY A 154 1.90 16.10 -4.78
CA GLY A 154 1.51 17.48 -5.05
C GLY A 154 0.07 17.81 -4.68
N LEU A 155 -0.53 18.74 -5.43
CA LEU A 155 -1.85 19.27 -5.19
C LEU A 155 -2.76 19.01 -6.39
N ALA A 156 -4.03 18.70 -6.14
CA ALA A 156 -5.06 18.59 -7.16
C ALA A 156 -6.25 19.49 -6.81
N ALA A 157 -6.80 20.18 -7.82
CA ALA A 157 -8.04 20.94 -7.70
C ALA A 157 -9.06 20.40 -8.70
N PHE A 158 -10.28 20.12 -8.23
CA PHE A 158 -11.35 19.56 -9.06
C PHE A 158 -12.72 19.97 -8.51
N ARG A 159 -13.78 19.72 -9.30
CA ARG A 159 -15.14 20.10 -8.91
C ARG A 159 -15.71 19.11 -7.91
N VAL A 160 -16.51 19.61 -6.97
CA VAL A 160 -17.24 18.77 -6.02
C VAL A 160 -18.19 17.82 -6.74
N ASP A 161 -18.83 18.28 -7.82
CA ASP A 161 -19.75 17.48 -8.65
C ASP A 161 -19.05 16.34 -9.41
N ASP A 162 -17.72 16.41 -9.59
CA ASP A 162 -16.96 15.35 -10.26
C ASP A 162 -16.63 14.19 -9.32
N VAL A 163 -16.88 14.33 -8.01
CA VAL A 163 -16.65 13.29 -7.00
C VAL A 163 -17.75 12.24 -7.06
N ARG A 164 -17.33 10.98 -7.23
CA ARG A 164 -18.22 9.83 -7.35
C ARG A 164 -18.33 9.04 -6.05
N HIS A 165 -17.20 8.73 -5.41
CA HIS A 165 -17.16 8.02 -4.13
C HIS A 165 -16.09 8.62 -3.22
N VAL A 166 -16.42 8.68 -1.94
CA VAL A 166 -15.49 9.01 -0.85
C VAL A 166 -15.30 7.75 -0.01
N VAL A 167 -14.06 7.28 0.08
CA VAL A 167 -13.67 6.23 1.02
C VAL A 167 -13.02 6.90 2.22
N TRP A 168 -13.74 6.86 3.34
CA TRP A 168 -13.32 7.53 4.58
C TRP A 168 -12.06 6.92 5.18
N SER A 169 -12.01 5.59 5.25
CA SER A 169 -10.87 4.85 5.77
C SER A 169 -10.89 3.42 5.21
N ASP A 170 -9.80 3.01 4.59
CA ASP A 170 -9.58 1.64 4.14
C ASP A 170 -8.14 1.21 4.45
N GLU A 171 -7.74 0.03 3.96
CA GLU A 171 -6.39 -0.47 4.12
C GLU A 171 -5.33 0.51 3.59
N ASP A 172 -5.50 1.01 2.36
CA ASP A 172 -4.50 1.82 1.68
C ASP A 172 -4.38 3.20 2.32
N THR A 173 -5.50 3.84 2.70
CA THR A 173 -5.44 5.13 3.41
C THR A 173 -4.73 5.01 4.75
N ARG A 174 -4.97 3.93 5.51
CA ARG A 174 -4.28 3.67 6.79
C ARG A 174 -2.78 3.41 6.61
N VAL A 175 -2.39 2.74 5.54
CA VAL A 175 -0.98 2.52 5.20
C VAL A 175 -0.29 3.84 4.88
N ILE A 176 -0.91 4.68 4.08
CA ILE A 176 -0.38 6.01 3.76
C ILE A 176 -0.24 6.86 5.03
N GLU A 177 -1.30 6.96 5.85
CA GLU A 177 -1.25 7.71 7.11
C GLU A 177 -0.13 7.23 8.03
N LEU A 178 0.08 5.91 8.08
CA LEU A 178 1.13 5.33 8.90
C LEU A 178 2.53 5.69 8.38
N HIS A 179 2.73 5.68 7.06
CA HIS A 179 3.96 6.15 6.44
C HIS A 179 4.25 7.60 6.81
N LEU A 180 3.25 8.48 6.67
CA LEU A 180 3.38 9.90 6.98
C LEU A 180 3.70 10.15 8.46
N LYS A 181 3.01 9.46 9.38
CA LYS A 181 3.26 9.54 10.83
C LYS A 181 4.70 9.13 11.19
N LEU A 182 5.22 8.07 10.55
CA LEU A 182 6.59 7.60 10.79
C LEU A 182 7.67 8.50 10.17
N GLN A 183 7.34 9.25 9.13
CA GLN A 183 8.24 10.26 8.53
C GLN A 183 8.27 11.55 9.36
N ALA A 184 7.12 11.99 9.88
CA ALA A 184 7.02 13.20 10.70
C ALA A 184 7.63 13.05 12.11
N GLY A 185 7.80 11.81 12.59
CA GLY A 185 8.43 11.51 13.88
C GLY A 185 9.95 11.27 13.83
N LYS A 186 10.59 11.47 12.68
CA LYS A 186 12.05 11.47 12.51
C LYS A 186 12.58 12.89 12.46
#